data_AF-A0A821J160-F1
#
_entry.id   AF-A0A821J160-F1
#
_cell.length_a   1.000
_cell.length_b   1.000
_cell.length_c   1.000
_cell.angle_alpha   90.00
_cell.angle_beta   90.00
_cell.angle_gamma   90.00
#
_symmetry.space_group_name_H-M   'P 1'
#
loop_
_entity.id
_entity.type
_entity.pdbx_description
1 polymer ?
#
loop_
_entity_poly.entity_id
_entity_poly.type
_entity_poly.pdbx_seq_one_letter_code
_entity_poly.pdbx_strand_id
1 'polypeptide(L)'
;GNACCGSQGYSTSSYACCNGLIVAGNACCGSQGYSTSSYTCCNGLIVAGNACCGSQGYSTSSYTCCNGLIKAGNACCGSQGYSTSSYTCCNGLIVAGNACCGTQGYSTSSYICCNGVIKAGSVC
;
A
#
# COMPACT_ATOMS: atom_id res chain seq x y z
N GLY A 1 14.65 0.34 22.18
CA GLY A 1 14.62 1.52 23.05
C GLY A 1 13.81 1.19 24.27
N ASN A 2 13.97 1.92 25.37
CA ASN A 2 13.20 1.70 26.59
C ASN A 2 12.29 2.89 26.83
N ALA A 3 11.10 2.63 27.36
CA ALA A 3 10.12 3.64 27.74
C ALA A 3 9.46 3.26 29.07
N CYS A 4 8.64 4.15 29.62
CA CYS A 4 7.93 3.92 30.88
C CYS A 4 6.41 3.99 30.66
N CYS A 5 5.69 3.14 31.37
CA CYS A 5 4.23 3.14 31.49
C CYS A 5 3.90 3.34 32.97
N GLY A 6 3.51 4.56 33.34
CA GLY A 6 3.49 4.95 34.76
C GLY A 6 4.89 4.84 35.37
N SER A 7 5.03 4.07 36.45
CA SER A 7 6.31 3.81 37.12
C SER A 7 7.06 2.57 36.60
N GLN A 8 6.50 1.82 35.64
CA GLN A 8 7.12 0.60 35.13
C GLN A 8 7.84 0.85 33.80
N GLY A 9 9.11 0.46 33.73
CA GLY A 9 9.89 0.47 32.48
C GLY A 9 9.57 -0.74 31.58
N TYR A 10 9.65 -0.56 30.27
CA TYR A 10 9.48 -1.62 29.28
C TYR A 10 10.36 -1.40 28.05
N SER A 11 10.62 -2.47 27.30
CA SER A 11 11.29 -2.38 25.99
C SER A 11 10.28 -2.07 24.88
N THR A 12 10.47 -0.97 24.17
CA THR A 12 9.59 -0.54 23.06
C THR A 12 9.67 -1.44 21.82
N SER A 13 10.64 -2.37 21.77
CA SER A 13 10.75 -3.34 20.69
C SER A 13 9.68 -4.43 20.74
N SER A 14 9.14 -4.70 21.93
CA SER A 14 8.31 -5.88 22.19
C SER A 14 7.07 -5.57 23.02
N TYR A 15 7.00 -4.37 23.61
CA TYR A 15 5.90 -3.94 24.46
C TYR A 15 5.51 -2.49 24.17
N ALA A 16 4.27 -2.15 24.48
CA ALA A 16 3.67 -0.84 24.35
C ALA A 16 2.87 -0.51 25.61
N CYS A 17 2.77 0.78 25.95
CA CYS A 17 1.89 1.26 27.01
C CYS A 17 0.55 1.68 26.40
N CYS A 18 -0.48 0.85 26.56
CA CYS A 18 -1.82 1.12 26.03
C CYS A 18 -2.77 1.38 27.20
N ASN A 19 -3.35 2.60 27.28
CA ASN A 19 -4.22 3.03 28.37
C ASN A 19 -3.66 2.76 29.78
N GLY A 20 -2.36 3.01 29.97
CA GLY A 20 -1.68 2.83 31.26
C GLY A 20 -1.30 1.39 31.60
N LEU A 21 -1.53 0.43 30.71
CA LEU A 21 -1.11 -0.97 30.86
C LEU A 21 0.00 -1.32 29.86
N ILE A 22 1.03 -2.00 30.33
CA ILE A 22 2.06 -2.58 29.46
C ILE A 22 1.48 -3.84 28.81
N VAL A 23 1.43 -3.85 27.49
CA VAL A 23 0.91 -4.96 26.68
C VAL A 23 1.95 -5.42 25.66
N ALA A 24 1.85 -6.67 25.21
CA ALA A 24 2.75 -7.23 24.20
C ALA A 24 2.51 -6.61 22.81
N GLY A 25 3.57 -6.44 22.04
CA GLY A 25 3.56 -5.71 20.76
C GLY A 25 4.12 -4.29 20.92
N ASN A 26 4.46 -3.65 19.81
CA ASN A 26 5.12 -2.34 19.80
C ASN A 26 4.17 -1.18 19.43
N ALA A 27 2.87 -1.44 19.28
CA ALA A 27 1.84 -0.44 19.02
C ALA A 27 0.51 -0.80 19.70
N CYS A 28 -0.38 0.19 19.81
CA CYS A 28 -1.69 0.07 20.44
C CYS A 28 -2.82 0.17 19.42
N CYS A 29 -3.83 -0.70 19.56
CA CYS A 29 -5.13 -0.57 18.93
C CYS A 29 -6.18 -0.52 20.05
N GLY A 30 -6.55 0.69 20.47
CA GLY A 30 -7.27 0.89 21.73
C GLY A 30 -6.42 0.46 22.93
N SER A 31 -6.96 -0.42 23.78
CA SER A 31 -6.24 -1.00 24.92
C SER A 31 -5.43 -2.25 24.57
N GLN A 32 -5.51 -2.77 23.35
CA GLN A 32 -4.80 -3.97 22.93
C GLN A 32 -3.47 -3.62 22.26
N GLY A 33 -2.42 -4.37 22.60
CA GLY A 33 -1.12 -4.28 21.94
C GLY A 33 -1.06 -5.17 20.69
N TYR A 34 -0.28 -4.75 19.69
CA TYR A 34 0.01 -5.57 18.51
C TYR A 34 1.42 -5.31 17.96
N SER A 35 1.94 -6.27 17.20
CA SER A 35 3.22 -6.12 16.49
C SER A 35 3.00 -5.51 15.11
N THR A 36 3.58 -4.34 14.86
CA THR A 36 3.51 -3.65 13.55
C THR A 36 4.25 -4.39 12.43
N SER A 37 5.03 -5.42 12.76
CA SER A 37 5.70 -6.28 11.77
C SER A 37 4.73 -7.09 10.92
N SER A 38 3.53 -7.34 11.43
CA SER A 38 2.60 -8.30 10.83
C SER A 38 1.14 -7.87 10.91
N TYR A 39 0.82 -6.89 11.76
CA TYR A 39 -0.53 -6.41 11.99
C TYR A 39 -0.60 -4.89 11.94
N THR A 40 -1.80 -4.39 11.71
CA THR A 40 -2.15 -2.97 11.75
C THR A 40 -3.50 -2.78 12.45
N CYS A 41 -3.78 -1.57 12.91
CA CYS A 41 -5.06 -1.22 13.55
C CYS A 41 -5.95 -0.49 12.54
N CYS A 42 -7.01 -1.15 12.08
CA CYS A 42 -7.98 -0.58 11.14
C CYS A 42 -9.33 -0.41 11.83
N ASN A 43 -9.80 0.84 11.99
CA ASN A 43 -11.07 1.16 12.66
C ASN A 43 -11.23 0.47 14.03
N GLY A 44 -10.16 0.41 14.81
CA GLY A 44 -10.15 -0.23 16.14
C GLY A 44 -10.02 -1.76 16.14
N LEU A 45 -9.84 -2.39 14.97
CA LEU A 45 -9.58 -3.83 14.85
C LEU A 45 -8.11 -4.09 14.51
N ILE A 46 -7.48 -5.01 15.22
CA ILE A 46 -6.15 -5.52 14.86
C ILE A 46 -6.33 -6.54 13.73
N VAL A 47 -5.74 -6.25 12.58
CA VAL A 47 -5.86 -7.04 11.35
C VAL A 47 -4.49 -7.29 10.73
N ALA A 48 -4.33 -8.40 10.00
CA ALA A 48 -3.07 -8.75 9.37
C ALA A 48 -2.72 -7.79 8.21
N GLY A 49 -1.43 -7.51 8.04
CA GLY A 49 -0.93 -6.60 7.02
C GLY A 49 -0.42 -5.28 7.60
N ASN A 50 -0.08 -4.35 6.71
CA ASN A 50 0.56 -3.08 7.05
C ASN A 50 -0.24 -1.85 6.59
N ALA A 51 -1.40 -2.04 5.94
CA ALA A 51 -2.30 -0.97 5.51
C ALA A 51 -3.77 -1.36 5.68
N CYS A 52 -4.64 -0.36 5.68
CA CYS A 52 -6.07 -0.51 5.87
C CYS A 52 -6.86 -0.20 4.60
N CYS A 53 -7.85 -1.02 4.31
CA CYS A 53 -8.91 -0.75 3.33
C CYS A 53 -10.25 -0.85 4.07
N GLY A 54 -10.73 0.28 4.59
CA GLY A 54 -11.79 0.28 5.61
C GLY A 54 -11.32 -0.45 6.87
N SER A 55 -12.09 -1.44 7.33
CA SER A 55 -11.75 -2.25 8.51
C SER A 55 -10.93 -3.52 8.16
N GLN A 56 -10.55 -3.71 6.90
CA GLN A 56 -9.73 -4.85 6.47
C GLN A 56 -8.26 -4.46 6.35
N GLY A 57 -7.38 -5.33 6.82
CA GLY A 57 -5.94 -5.19 6.65
C GLY A 57 -5.47 -5.83 5.34
N TYR A 58 -4.41 -5.28 4.75
CA TYR A 58 -3.75 -5.89 3.59
C TYR A 58 -2.24 -5.61 3.60
N SER A 59 -1.50 -6.42 2.83
CA SER A 59 -0.07 -6.18 2.57
C SER A 59 0.11 -5.32 1.33
N THR A 60 0.72 -4.15 1.48
CA THR A 60 1.03 -3.24 0.36
C THR A 60 2.05 -3.81 -0.62
N SER A 61 2.71 -4.92 -0.28
CA SER A 61 3.65 -5.62 -1.17
C SER A 61 2.97 -6.22 -2.40
N SER A 62 1.68 -6.53 -2.29
CA SER A 62 0.96 -7.34 -3.29
C SER A 62 -0.46 -6.83 -3.56
N TYR A 63 -0.97 -5.96 -2.71
CA TYR A 63 -2.33 -5.45 -2.79
C TYR A 63 -2.38 -3.94 -2.58
N THR A 64 -3.48 -3.35 -3.05
CA THR A 64 -3.82 -1.93 -2.91
C THR A 64 -5.32 -1.79 -2.63
N CYS A 65 -5.74 -0.66 -2.06
CA CYS A 65 -7.14 -0.37 -1.80
C CYS A 65 -7.70 0.55 -2.89
N CYS A 66 -8.55 0.03 -3.77
CA CYS A 66 -9.20 0.79 -4.84
C CYS A 66 -10.70 0.91 -4.56
N ASN A 67 -11.18 2.14 -4.35
CA ASN A 67 -12.58 2.44 -4.03
C ASN A 67 -13.13 1.57 -2.87
N GLY A 68 -12.35 1.40 -1.81
CA GLY A 68 -12.76 0.63 -0.62
C GLY A 68 -12.68 -0.89 -0.78
N LEU A 69 -12.14 -1.40 -1.89
CA LEU A 69 -11.92 -2.83 -2.10
C LEU A 69 -10.42 -3.14 -2.22
N ILE A 70 -9.97 -4.20 -1.56
CA ILE A 70 -8.61 -4.71 -1.72
C ILE A 70 -8.48 -5.36 -3.11
N LYS A 71 -7.49 -4.94 -3.88
CA LYS A 71 -7.19 -5.43 -5.23
C LYS A 71 -5.72 -5.82 -5.33
N ALA A 72 -5.42 -6.81 -6.16
CA ALA A 72 -4.04 -7.19 -6.45
C ALA A 72 -3.29 -6.07 -7.19
N GLY A 73 -1.99 -5.95 -6.92
CA GLY A 73 -1.14 -4.90 -7.48
C GLY A 73 -0.88 -3.76 -6.50
N ASN A 74 -0.25 -2.71 -7.00
CA ASN A 74 0.25 -1.59 -6.20
C ASN A 74 -0.33 -0.23 -6.62
N ALA A 75 -1.14 -0.19 -7.67
CA ALA A 75 -1.82 1.02 -8.14
C ALA A 75 -3.27 0.74 -8.56
N CYS A 76 -4.07 1.81 -8.60
CA CYS A 76 -5.49 1.74 -8.99
C CYS A 76 -5.73 2.40 -10.34
N CYS A 77 -6.54 1.77 -11.17
CA CYS A 77 -7.13 2.34 -12.37
C CYS A 77 -8.65 2.27 -12.21
N GLY A 78 -9.25 3.35 -11.71
CA GLY A 78 -10.61 3.31 -11.19
C GLY A 78 -10.73 2.33 -10.01
N SER A 79 -11.66 1.38 -10.10
CA SER A 79 -11.87 0.33 -9.09
C SER A 79 -11.02 -0.93 -9.28
N GLN A 80 -10.15 -0.97 -10.30
CA GLN A 80 -9.29 -2.11 -10.59
C GLN A 80 -7.88 -1.86 -10.06
N GLY A 81 -7.25 -2.89 -9.49
CA GLY A 81 -5.84 -2.87 -9.13
C GLY A 81 -4.97 -3.37 -10.28
N TYR A 82 -3.75 -2.84 -10.39
CA TYR A 82 -2.75 -3.32 -11.34
C TYR A 82 -1.33 -3.20 -10.78
N SER A 83 -0.40 -3.96 -11.37
CA SER A 83 1.03 -3.85 -11.07
C SER A 83 1.70 -2.85 -12.00
N THR A 84 2.26 -1.79 -11.45
CA THR A 84 3.01 -0.76 -12.22
C THR A 84 4.31 -1.29 -12.81
N SER A 85 4.74 -2.51 -12.45
CA SER A 85 5.92 -3.16 -13.04
C SER A 85 5.74 -3.49 -14.52
N SER A 86 4.49 -3.64 -14.98
CA SER A 86 4.20 -4.16 -16.32
C SER A 86 3.04 -3.44 -17.00
N TYR A 87 2.23 -2.71 -16.23
CA TYR A 87 1.03 -2.04 -16.72
C TYR A 87 0.98 -0.58 -16.27
N THR A 88 0.20 0.21 -16.99
CA THR A 88 -0.13 1.60 -16.66
C THR A 88 -1.63 1.83 -16.88
N CYS A 89 -2.16 2.91 -16.29
CA CYS A 89 -3.56 3.30 -16.44
C CYS A 89 -3.66 4.46 -17.44
N CYS A 90 -4.21 4.20 -18.63
CA CYS A 90 -4.39 5.20 -19.67
C CYS A 90 -5.88 5.47 -19.87
N ASN A 91 -6.37 6.65 -19.47
CA ASN A 91 -7.78 7.04 -19.55
C ASN A 91 -8.74 5.99 -18.96
N GLY A 92 -8.39 5.41 -17.81
CA GLY A 92 -9.21 4.39 -17.13
C GLY A 92 -9.03 2.96 -17.65
N LEU A 93 -8.16 2.73 -18.63
CA LEU A 93 -7.81 1.39 -19.13
C LEU A 93 -6.44 0.95 -18.60
N ILE A 94 -6.38 -0.27 -18.06
CA ILE A 94 -5.11 -0.90 -17.70
C ILE A 94 -4.51 -1.49 -18.97
N VAL A 95 -3.33 -1.01 -19.36
CA VAL A 95 -2.64 -1.37 -20.60
C VAL A 95 -1.17 -1.68 -20.31
N ALA A 96 -0.55 -2.53 -21.11
CA ALA A 96 0.85 -2.92 -20.93
C ALA A 96 1.80 -1.76 -21.23
N GLY A 97 2.89 -1.66 -20.47
CA GLY A 97 3.89 -0.59 -20.59
C GLY A 97 3.89 0.35 -19.39
N ASN A 98 4.69 1.41 -19.49
CA ASN A 98 4.94 2.37 -18.42
C ASN A 98 4.55 3.82 -18.79
N ALA A 99 4.08 4.06 -20.00
CA ALA A 99 3.59 5.37 -20.46
C ALA A 99 2.36 5.23 -21.36
N CYS A 100 1.63 6.34 -21.51
CA CYS A 100 0.40 6.41 -22.28
C CYS A 100 0.57 7.23 -23.56
N CYS A 101 0.02 6.74 -24.66
CA CYS A 101 -0.21 7.48 -25.89
C CYS A 101 -1.71 7.41 -26.19
N GLY A 102 -2.48 8.39 -25.70
CA GLY A 102 -3.94 8.30 -25.65
C GLY A 102 -4.39 7.18 -24.72
N THR A 103 -5.14 6.21 -25.24
CA THR A 103 -5.60 5.00 -24.51
C THR A 103 -4.64 3.82 -24.62
N GLN A 104 -3.56 3.94 -25.41
CA GLN A 104 -2.59 2.87 -25.61
C GLN A 104 -1.42 3.00 -24.64
N GLY A 105 -0.98 1.86 -24.10
CA GLY A 105 0.23 1.76 -23.31
C GLY A 105 1.44 1.49 -24.19
N TYR A 106 2.61 2.02 -23.82
CA TYR A 106 3.88 1.69 -24.45
C TYR A 106 5.01 1.64 -23.44
N SER A 107 6.10 0.97 -23.82
CA SER A 107 7.35 0.99 -23.05
C SER A 107 8.24 2.12 -23.54
N THR A 108 8.55 3.08 -22.65
CA THR A 108 9.48 4.18 -22.94
C THR A 108 10.92 3.72 -23.21
N SER A 109 11.25 2.46 -22.91
CA SER A 109 12.54 1.86 -23.25
C SER A 109 12.76 1.68 -24.76
N SER A 110 11.69 1.65 -25.55
CA SER A 110 11.75 1.28 -26.97
C SER A 110 10.88 2.14 -27.88
N TYR A 111 9.97 2.93 -27.30
CA TYR A 111 9.01 3.71 -28.05
C TYR A 111 8.80 5.12 -27.48
N ILE A 112 8.30 6.02 -28.32
CA ILE A 112 7.89 7.39 -28.00
C ILE A 112 6.51 7.70 -28.60
N CYS A 113 5.72 8.53 -27.92
CA CYS A 113 4.45 9.03 -28.45
C CYS A 113 4.66 10.39 -29.14
N CYS A 114 4.40 10.46 -30.45
CA CYS A 114 4.52 11.68 -31.26
C CYS A 114 3.15 12.02 -31.84
N ASN A 115 2.54 13.12 -31.38
CA ASN A 115 1.21 13.56 -31.82
C ASN A 115 0.15 12.43 -31.78
N GLY A 116 0.16 11.63 -30.70
CA GLY A 116 -0.80 10.53 -30.51
C GLY A 116 -0.45 9.23 -31.24
N VAL A 117 0.72 9.14 -31.89
CA VAL A 117 1.19 7.92 -32.56
C VAL A 117 2.42 7.37 -31.87
N ILE A 118 2.41 6.08 -31.54
CA ILE A 118 3.57 5.38 -30.97
C ILE A 118 4.57 5.07 -32.09
N LYS A 119 5.82 5.49 -31.92
CA LYS A 119 6.94 5.25 -32.84
C LYS A 119 8.08 4.55 -32.10
N ALA A 120 8.85 3.72 -32.80
CA ALA A 120 10.06 3.12 -32.23
C ALA A 120 11.15 4.18 -32.04
N GLY A 121 11.93 4.05 -30.96
CA GLY A 121 12.97 4.99 -30.58
C GLY A 121 12.51 6.03 -29.56
N SER A 122 13.30 7.09 -29.39
CA SER A 122 13.14 8.07 -28.30
C SER A 122 12.98 9.51 -28.78
N VAL A 123 12.77 9.74 -30.08
CA VAL A 123 12.72 11.07 -30.69
C VAL A 123 11.55 11.19 -31.66
N CYS A 124 10.87 12.33 -31.60
CA CYS A 124 9.94 12.82 -32.62
C CYS A 124 10.70 13.76 -33.56
#